data_AF-F0B8D5-F1
#
_entry.id   AF-F0B8D5-F1
#
_cell.length_a   1.000
_cell.length_b   1.000
_cell.length_c   1.000
_cell.angle_alpha   90.00
_cell.angle_beta   90.00
_cell.angle_gamma   90.00
#
_symmetry.space_group_name_H-M   'P 1'
#
loop_
_entity.id
_entity.type
_entity.pdbx_description
1 polymer ?
#
loop_
_entity_poly.entity_id
_entity_poly.type
_entity_poly.pdbx_seq_one_letter_code
_entity_poly.pdbx_strand_id
1 'polypeptide(L)'
;MAGFFLATFFTAGFLVADFLVADFLVAFFATAFLAAFLAVFLTAFLAAVFLVAFFAVFFTAFLAAVFLVAFLAVFFTAFLAVAFFAVFLTAFLAAVFFTAFLAVAFLATFLVAFLAAVFFAAFLAVGFFFAAFLVAM
;
A
#
# COMPACT_ATOMS: atom_id res chain seq x y z
N MET A 1 -76.94 17.76 -47.75
CA MET A 1 -75.76 16.87 -47.87
C MET A 1 -74.44 17.62 -47.97
N ALA A 2 -74.30 18.66 -48.80
CA ALA A 2 -73.03 19.37 -48.99
C ALA A 2 -72.42 19.99 -47.70
N GLY A 3 -73.24 20.60 -46.83
CA GLY A 3 -72.76 21.19 -45.57
C GLY A 3 -72.25 20.16 -44.55
N PHE A 4 -72.86 18.97 -44.52
CA PHE A 4 -72.42 17.87 -43.66
C PHE A 4 -71.08 17.30 -44.14
N PHE A 5 -70.93 17.09 -45.45
CA PHE A 5 -69.67 16.64 -46.05
C PHE A 5 -68.52 17.61 -45.77
N LEU A 6 -68.75 18.91 -45.96
CA LEU A 6 -67.74 19.93 -45.73
C LEU A 6 -67.30 19.99 -44.26
N ALA A 7 -68.26 19.91 -43.33
CA ALA A 7 -67.97 19.84 -41.90
C ALA A 7 -67.12 18.62 -41.55
N THR A 8 -67.49 17.42 -42.03
CA THR A 8 -66.74 16.18 -41.77
C THR A 8 -65.33 16.20 -42.37
N PHE A 9 -65.15 16.82 -43.55
CA PHE A 9 -63.86 16.95 -44.21
C PHE A 9 -62.90 17.87 -43.43
N PHE A 10 -63.39 19.03 -42.97
CA PHE A 10 -62.59 19.94 -42.15
C PHE A 10 -62.23 19.35 -40.79
N THR A 11 -63.15 18.64 -40.13
CA THR A 11 -62.85 17.96 -38.87
C THR A 11 -61.82 16.85 -39.06
N ALA A 12 -61.92 16.06 -40.14
CA ALA A 12 -60.96 15.02 -40.44
C ALA A 12 -59.56 15.60 -40.73
N GLY A 13 -59.49 16.68 -41.52
CA GLY A 13 -58.23 17.38 -41.79
C GLY A 13 -57.59 17.99 -40.54
N PHE A 14 -58.40 18.58 -39.66
CA PHE A 14 -57.93 19.13 -38.39
C PHE A 14 -57.37 18.06 -37.47
N LEU A 15 -58.05 16.91 -37.30
CA LEU A 15 -57.55 15.80 -36.49
C LEU A 15 -56.22 15.24 -37.00
N VAL A 16 -56.06 15.13 -38.32
CA VAL A 16 -54.81 14.61 -38.92
C VAL A 16 -53.65 15.59 -38.69
N ALA A 17 -53.89 16.89 -38.83
CA ALA A 17 -52.87 17.91 -38.56
C ALA A 17 -52.44 17.90 -37.08
N ASP A 18 -53.39 17.84 -36.16
CA ASP A 18 -53.14 17.84 -34.72
C ASP A 18 -52.40 16.56 -34.28
N PHE A 19 -52.79 15.40 -34.84
CA PHE A 19 -52.09 14.14 -34.63
C PHE A 19 -50.64 14.18 -35.11
N LEU A 20 -50.37 14.75 -36.30
CA LEU A 20 -49.01 14.86 -36.84
C LEU A 20 -48.12 15.79 -36.00
N VAL A 21 -48.70 16.88 -35.48
CA VAL A 21 -48.01 17.80 -34.57
C VAL A 21 -47.72 17.13 -33.23
N ALA A 22 -48.67 16.36 -32.70
CA ALA A 22 -48.48 15.58 -31.47
C ALA A 22 -47.37 14.52 -31.62
N ASP A 23 -47.40 13.73 -32.69
CA ASP A 23 -46.37 12.71 -32.97
C ASP A 23 -44.99 13.34 -33.18
N PHE A 24 -44.92 14.48 -33.88
CA PHE A 24 -43.68 15.24 -34.04
C PHE A 24 -43.14 15.76 -32.70
N LEU A 25 -44.00 16.35 -31.86
CA LEU A 25 -43.60 16.84 -30.54
C LEU A 25 -43.11 15.70 -29.65
N VAL A 26 -43.79 14.55 -29.64
CA VAL A 26 -43.38 13.36 -28.90
C VAL A 26 -42.04 12.85 -29.40
N ALA A 27 -41.87 12.67 -30.71
CA ALA A 27 -40.61 12.23 -31.28
C ALA A 27 -39.47 13.21 -30.96
N PHE A 28 -39.66 14.51 -31.17
CA PHE A 28 -38.64 15.51 -30.92
C PHE A 28 -38.26 15.61 -29.43
N PHE A 29 -39.22 15.76 -28.52
CA PHE A 29 -38.92 15.94 -27.11
C PHE A 29 -38.51 14.64 -26.42
N ALA A 30 -39.26 13.56 -26.61
CA ALA A 30 -39.05 12.32 -25.87
C ALA A 30 -37.89 11.50 -26.41
N THR A 31 -37.61 11.54 -27.72
CA THR A 31 -36.54 10.73 -28.31
C THR A 31 -35.31 11.56 -28.63
N ALA A 32 -35.41 12.63 -29.42
CA ALA A 32 -34.23 13.36 -29.86
C ALA A 32 -33.63 14.23 -28.74
N PHE A 33 -34.44 15.10 -28.15
CA PHE A 33 -33.98 16.04 -27.12
C PHE A 33 -33.60 15.31 -25.84
N LEU A 34 -34.46 14.43 -25.32
CA LEU A 34 -34.17 13.72 -24.07
C LEU A 34 -32.98 12.78 -24.21
N ALA A 35 -32.83 12.04 -25.32
CA ALA A 35 -31.66 11.18 -25.50
C ALA A 35 -30.36 11.98 -25.63
N ALA A 36 -30.37 13.09 -26.39
CA ALA A 36 -29.20 13.95 -26.51
C ALA A 36 -28.84 14.61 -25.18
N PHE A 37 -29.84 15.16 -24.48
CA PHE A 37 -29.66 15.75 -23.16
C PHE A 37 -29.12 14.74 -22.16
N LEU A 38 -29.72 13.55 -22.09
CA LEU A 38 -29.30 12.52 -21.15
C LEU A 38 -27.90 11.98 -21.50
N ALA A 39 -27.57 11.80 -22.77
CA ALA A 39 -26.24 11.38 -23.20
C ALA A 39 -25.17 12.39 -22.77
N VAL A 40 -25.39 13.68 -23.04
CA VAL A 40 -24.45 14.76 -22.67
C VAL A 40 -24.39 14.95 -21.16
N PHE A 41 -25.54 14.98 -20.49
CA PHE A 41 -25.62 15.14 -19.04
C PHE A 41 -24.91 13.98 -18.32
N LEU A 42 -25.21 12.74 -18.72
CA LEU A 42 -24.65 11.57 -18.07
C LEU A 42 -23.14 11.46 -18.33
N THR A 43 -22.67 11.75 -19.56
CA THR A 43 -21.23 11.75 -19.83
C THR A 43 -20.50 12.85 -19.08
N ALA A 44 -21.00 14.09 -19.08
CA ALA A 44 -20.37 15.18 -18.36
C ALA A 44 -20.40 14.97 -16.84
N PHE A 45 -21.56 14.59 -16.28
CA PHE A 45 -21.72 14.36 -14.85
C PHE A 45 -20.91 13.16 -14.38
N LEU A 46 -21.04 12.02 -15.07
CA LEU A 46 -20.40 10.78 -14.64
C LEU A 46 -18.88 10.81 -14.87
N ALA A 47 -18.42 11.28 -16.03
CA ALA A 47 -17.00 11.29 -16.34
C ALA A 47 -16.26 12.43 -15.61
N ALA A 48 -16.74 13.67 -15.72
CA ALA A 48 -15.97 14.83 -15.24
C ALA A 48 -16.22 15.11 -13.75
N VAL A 49 -17.46 15.00 -13.28
CA VAL A 49 -17.77 15.35 -11.89
C VAL A 49 -17.59 14.14 -10.99
N PHE A 50 -18.30 13.05 -11.28
CA PHE A 50 -18.27 11.88 -10.42
C PHE A 50 -16.91 11.18 -10.50
N LEU A 51 -16.48 10.70 -11.67
CA LEU A 51 -15.23 9.94 -11.76
C LEU A 51 -14.01 10.76 -11.34
N VAL A 52 -13.79 11.94 -11.95
CA VAL A 52 -12.58 12.71 -11.65
C VAL A 52 -12.61 13.28 -10.24
N ALA A 53 -13.67 13.95 -9.81
CA ALA A 53 -13.64 14.55 -8.46
C ALA A 53 -13.69 13.48 -7.37
N PHE A 54 -14.53 12.43 -7.51
CA PHE A 54 -14.58 11.37 -6.52
C PHE A 54 -13.27 10.58 -6.51
N PHE A 55 -12.86 9.97 -7.63
CA PHE A 55 -11.64 9.15 -7.59
C PHE A 55 -10.39 9.97 -7.34
N ALA A 56 -10.19 11.12 -8.00
CA ALA A 56 -8.97 11.89 -7.77
C ALA A 56 -8.94 12.39 -6.33
N VAL A 57 -9.96 13.08 -5.84
CA VAL A 57 -9.88 13.70 -4.50
C VAL A 57 -9.98 12.64 -3.41
N PHE A 58 -10.96 11.73 -3.46
CA PHE A 58 -11.13 10.71 -2.43
C PHE A 58 -9.94 9.76 -2.40
N PHE A 59 -9.54 9.21 -3.55
CA PHE A 59 -8.48 8.22 -3.57
C PHE A 59 -7.12 8.84 -3.24
N THR A 60 -6.79 10.03 -3.77
CA THR A 60 -5.51 10.67 -3.44
C THR A 60 -5.47 11.13 -1.99
N ALA A 61 -6.52 11.79 -1.47
CA ALA A 61 -6.53 12.24 -0.09
C ALA A 61 -6.52 11.06 0.89
N PHE A 62 -7.34 10.04 0.65
CA PHE A 62 -7.39 8.85 1.49
C PHE A 62 -6.07 8.07 1.45
N LEU A 63 -5.58 7.76 0.26
CA LEU A 63 -4.36 6.94 0.12
C LEU A 63 -3.13 7.71 0.59
N ALA A 64 -2.96 8.97 0.21
CA ALA A 64 -1.79 9.75 0.58
C ALA A 64 -1.82 10.13 2.07
N ALA A 65 -2.91 10.73 2.56
CA ALA A 65 -2.92 11.27 3.92
C ALA A 65 -3.18 10.19 4.98
N VAL A 66 -4.16 9.31 4.76
CA VAL A 66 -4.56 8.33 5.79
C VAL A 66 -3.63 7.12 5.75
N PHE A 67 -3.48 6.50 4.59
CA PHE A 67 -2.69 5.27 4.50
C PHE A 67 -1.18 5.54 4.52
N LEU A 68 -0.69 6.45 3.68
CA LEU A 68 0.76 6.67 3.56
C LEU A 68 1.34 7.46 4.73
N VAL A 69 0.67 8.52 5.18
CA VAL A 69 1.21 9.33 6.29
C VAL A 69 0.86 8.68 7.62
N ALA A 70 -0.41 8.49 7.95
CA ALA A 70 -0.76 8.03 9.29
C ALA A 70 -0.37 6.57 9.54
N PHE A 71 -0.80 5.64 8.67
CA PHE A 71 -0.51 4.22 8.90
C PHE A 71 0.98 3.91 8.74
N LEU A 72 1.61 4.34 7.65
CA LEU A 72 3.02 4.04 7.40
C LEU A 72 3.94 4.71 8.44
N ALA A 73 3.74 5.99 8.78
CA ALA A 73 4.60 6.64 9.77
C ALA A 73 4.43 6.02 11.16
N VAL A 74 3.19 5.82 11.62
CA VAL A 74 2.95 5.20 12.94
C VAL A 74 3.49 3.78 12.98
N PHE A 75 3.24 2.98 11.94
CA PHE A 75 3.74 1.62 11.85
C PHE A 75 5.27 1.59 11.87
N PHE A 76 5.94 2.34 10.99
CA PHE A 76 7.40 2.34 10.92
C PHE A 76 8.04 2.90 12.19
N THR A 77 7.49 3.96 12.80
CA THR A 77 8.04 4.50 14.04
C THR A 77 7.84 3.53 15.21
N ALA A 78 6.63 3.02 15.42
CA ALA A 78 6.35 2.13 16.54
C ALA A 78 7.06 0.78 16.39
N PHE A 79 6.97 0.16 15.21
CA PHE A 79 7.56 -1.15 14.97
C PHE A 79 9.08 -1.08 14.82
N LEU A 80 9.56 -0.26 13.88
CA LEU A 80 10.97 -0.28 13.51
C LEU A 80 11.84 0.41 14.58
N ALA A 81 11.48 1.63 14.97
CA ALA A 81 12.30 2.40 15.91
C ALA A 81 12.20 1.84 17.33
N VAL A 82 10.99 1.58 17.82
CA VAL A 82 10.81 1.15 19.21
C VAL A 82 10.99 -0.36 19.35
N ALA A 83 10.13 -1.17 18.73
CA ALA A 83 10.15 -2.61 18.98
C ALA A 83 11.43 -3.29 18.44
N PHE A 84 11.84 -2.97 17.22
CA PHE A 84 13.00 -3.61 16.60
C PHE A 84 14.33 -3.01 17.08
N PHE A 85 14.58 -1.72 16.86
CA PHE A 85 15.87 -1.13 17.21
C PHE A 85 16.04 -0.94 18.72
N ALA A 86 15.07 -0.31 19.40
CA ALA A 86 15.26 0.07 20.79
C ALA A 86 15.11 -1.10 21.77
N VAL A 87 14.30 -2.11 21.45
CA VAL A 87 14.06 -3.26 22.35
C VAL A 87 14.79 -4.51 21.88
N PHE A 88 14.50 -4.99 20.66
CA PHE A 88 15.07 -6.26 20.20
C PHE A 88 16.58 -6.17 20.02
N LEU A 89 17.05 -5.17 19.25
CA LEU A 89 18.47 -5.07 18.90
C LEU A 89 19.34 -4.78 20.13
N THR A 90 18.89 -3.90 21.03
CA THR A 90 19.60 -3.61 22.29
C THR A 90 19.68 -4.83 23.19
N ALA A 91 18.57 -5.56 23.38
CA ALA A 91 18.55 -6.78 24.19
C ALA A 91 19.46 -7.85 23.59
N PHE A 92 19.40 -8.05 22.27
CA PHE A 92 20.24 -8.99 21.56
C PHE A 92 21.73 -8.63 21.68
N LEU A 93 22.11 -7.38 21.39
CA LEU A 93 23.51 -6.95 21.50
C LEU A 93 24.02 -7.07 22.93
N ALA A 94 23.28 -6.54 23.91
CA ALA A 94 23.76 -6.49 25.29
C ALA A 94 23.83 -7.88 25.92
N ALA A 95 22.72 -8.62 25.92
CA ALA A 95 22.63 -9.87 26.66
C ALA A 95 23.25 -11.03 25.89
N VAL A 96 22.93 -11.15 24.60
CA VAL A 96 23.35 -12.31 23.81
C VAL A 96 24.77 -12.11 23.27
N PHE A 97 25.00 -11.01 22.53
CA PHE A 97 26.28 -10.84 21.85
C PHE A 97 27.42 -10.44 22.79
N PHE A 98 27.28 -9.35 23.54
CA PHE A 98 28.36 -8.84 24.40
C PHE A 98 28.53 -9.69 25.66
N THR A 99 27.45 -10.04 26.33
CA THR A 99 27.55 -10.76 27.61
C THR A 99 27.76 -12.26 27.39
N ALA A 100 26.78 -12.95 26.80
CA ALA A 100 26.85 -14.41 26.69
C ALA A 100 27.94 -14.88 25.72
N PHE A 101 28.01 -14.31 24.53
CA PHE A 101 28.98 -14.72 23.53
C PHE A 101 30.37 -14.14 23.79
N LEU A 102 30.53 -12.81 23.77
CA LEU A 102 31.85 -12.20 23.79
C LEU A 102 32.53 -12.34 25.16
N ALA A 103 31.88 -11.95 26.25
CA ALA A 103 32.49 -11.98 27.57
C ALA A 103 32.64 -13.41 28.11
N VAL A 104 31.57 -14.21 28.09
CA VAL A 104 31.57 -15.54 28.71
C VAL A 104 32.19 -16.61 27.80
N ALA A 105 31.60 -16.84 26.63
CA ALA A 105 32.03 -17.94 25.78
C ALA A 105 33.41 -17.67 25.16
N PHE A 106 33.62 -16.47 24.60
CA PHE A 106 34.85 -16.17 23.87
C PHE A 106 36.00 -15.75 24.80
N LEU A 107 35.84 -14.70 25.62
CA LEU A 107 36.91 -14.22 26.50
C LEU A 107 37.16 -15.19 27.66
N ALA A 108 36.17 -15.41 28.53
CA ALA A 108 36.39 -16.11 29.79
C ALA A 108 36.65 -17.61 29.61
N THR A 109 36.06 -18.23 28.58
CA THR A 109 36.20 -19.67 28.36
C THR A 109 37.24 -19.96 27.29
N PHE A 110 36.97 -19.57 26.04
CA PHE A 110 37.84 -19.94 24.92
C PHE A 110 39.24 -19.34 25.04
N LEU A 111 39.35 -18.02 25.21
CA LEU A 111 40.65 -17.33 25.20
C LEU A 111 41.51 -17.72 26.41
N VAL A 112 40.91 -17.84 27.59
CA VAL A 112 41.61 -18.29 28.80
C VAL A 112 42.12 -19.73 28.63
N ALA A 113 41.28 -20.65 28.16
CA ALA A 113 41.69 -22.04 27.93
C ALA A 113 42.78 -22.14 26.87
N PHE A 114 42.65 -21.38 25.77
CA PHE A 114 43.66 -21.32 24.72
C PHE A 114 45.01 -20.82 25.27
N LEU A 115 45.01 -19.70 26.00
CA LEU A 115 46.24 -19.13 26.53
C LEU A 115 46.89 -20.05 27.57
N ALA A 116 46.09 -20.67 28.45
CA ALA A 116 46.59 -21.64 29.42
C ALA A 116 47.22 -22.86 28.74
N ALA A 117 46.59 -23.40 27.70
CA ALA A 117 47.11 -24.53 26.94
C ALA A 117 48.42 -24.18 26.22
N VAL A 118 48.49 -23.02 25.56
CA VAL A 118 49.70 -22.54 24.88
C VAL A 118 50.84 -22.31 25.87
N PHE A 119 50.56 -21.64 27.00
CA PHE A 119 51.55 -21.41 28.05
C PHE A 119 52.09 -22.72 28.63
N PHE A 120 51.19 -23.67 28.96
CA PHE A 120 51.57 -24.97 29.51
C PHE A 120 52.42 -25.78 28.52
N ALA A 121 52.04 -25.80 27.24
CA ALA A 121 52.81 -26.46 26.19
C ALA A 121 54.21 -25.84 26.03
N ALA A 122 54.32 -24.51 26.05
CA ALA A 122 55.61 -23.82 25.98
C ALA A 122 56.48 -24.12 27.21
N PHE A 123 55.91 -24.12 28.41
CA PHE A 123 56.61 -24.44 29.64
C PHE A 123 57.18 -25.87 29.63
N LEU A 124 56.38 -26.86 29.22
CA LEU A 124 56.86 -28.25 29.07
C LEU A 124 57.98 -28.37 28.04
N ALA A 125 57.86 -27.69 26.89
CA ALA A 125 58.88 -27.74 25.85
C ALA A 125 60.24 -27.22 26.36
N VAL A 126 60.22 -26.10 27.09
CA VAL A 126 61.43 -25.52 27.70
C VAL A 126 62.00 -26.44 28.80
N GLY A 127 61.15 -26.98 29.69
CA GLY A 127 61.58 -27.93 30.72
C GLY A 127 62.21 -29.18 30.13
N PHE A 128 61.64 -29.74 29.06
CA PHE A 128 62.19 -30.89 28.35
C PHE A 128 63.54 -30.56 27.70
N PHE A 129 63.67 -29.38 27.08
CA PHE A 129 64.94 -28.91 26.53
C PHE A 129 66.04 -28.82 27.59
N PHE A 130 65.75 -28.21 28.75
CA PHE A 130 66.70 -28.13 29.86
C PHE A 130 67.08 -29.50 30.42
N ALA A 131 66.11 -30.41 30.59
CA ALA A 131 66.37 -31.76 31.04
C ALA A 131 67.27 -32.53 30.05
N ALA A 132 67.01 -32.41 28.75
CA ALA A 132 67.84 -33.03 27.71
C ALA A 132 69.27 -32.46 27.69
N PHE A 133 69.42 -31.14 27.84
CA PHE A 133 70.75 -30.49 27.94
C PHE A 133 71.55 -31.00 29.15
N LEU A 134 70.91 -31.11 30.33
CA LEU A 134 71.58 -31.56 31.55
C LEU A 134 72.05 -33.03 31.48
N VAL A 135 71.30 -33.89 30.78
CA VAL A 135 71.68 -35.30 30.56
C VAL A 135 72.82 -35.44 29.55
N ALA A 136 73.00 -34.47 28.66
CA ALA A 136 74.00 -34.49 27.59
C ALA A 136 75.36 -33.90 27.98
N MET A 137 75.49 -33.34 29.19
CA MET A 137 76.71 -32.68 29.70
C MET A 137 77.41 -33.55 30.75
#